data_AF-A0A9X4I217-F1
#
_entry.id   AF-A0A9X4I217-F1
#
_cell.length_a   1.000
_cell.length_b   1.000
_cell.length_c   1.000
_cell.angle_alpha   90.00
_cell.angle_beta   90.00
_cell.angle_gamma   90.00
#
_symmetry.space_group_name_H-M   'P 1'
#
loop_
_entity.id
_entity.type
_entity.pdbx_description
1 polymer ?
#
loop_
_entity_poly.entity_id
_entity_poly.type
_entity_poly.pdbx_seq_one_letter_code
_entity_poly.pdbx_strand_id
1 'polypeptide(L)'
;MSSQSAQGYVQSVEHFANQQRQPEETLYLLLDPFAGCPPEHPLAIAALSEALGSDAVTRVDCSGLVQDPECWPALVRLAKPGDAPTALAPLSATCAARESAATWHYVCGWLTSDQPVDLIAQHISQQCQVLHQPEPHGITAWFEPVRLALLRATLKNAGEVLGPIRSWLHPDG
;
A
#
# COMPACT_ATOMS: atom_id res chain seq x y z
N MET A 1 8.18 1.25 -21.85
CA MET A 1 6.87 1.75 -21.37
C MET A 1 6.68 3.18 -21.85
N SER A 2 5.55 3.50 -22.45
CA SER A 2 5.25 4.85 -22.97
C SER A 2 4.99 5.82 -21.81
N SER A 3 5.46 7.07 -21.92
CA SER A 3 5.24 8.14 -20.93
C SER A 3 3.76 8.35 -20.54
N GLN A 4 2.84 7.93 -21.41
CA GLN A 4 1.39 7.92 -21.16
C GLN A 4 0.96 7.00 -20.01
N SER A 5 1.60 5.84 -19.83
CA SER A 5 1.24 4.90 -18.75
C SER A 5 1.56 5.51 -17.38
N ALA A 6 2.80 5.97 -17.17
CA ALA A 6 3.21 6.65 -15.95
C ALA A 6 2.34 7.89 -15.62
N GLN A 7 1.94 8.64 -16.64
CA GLN A 7 1.07 9.80 -16.47
C GLN A 7 -0.36 9.41 -16.04
N GLY A 8 -0.87 8.28 -16.54
CA GLY A 8 -2.16 7.71 -16.10
C GLY A 8 -2.16 7.27 -14.62
N TYR A 9 -1.05 6.69 -14.14
CA TYR A 9 -0.90 6.33 -12.73
C TYR A 9 -0.90 7.56 -11.81
N VAL A 10 -0.10 8.57 -12.16
CA VAL A 10 -0.03 9.81 -11.37
C VAL A 10 -1.42 10.45 -11.27
N GLN A 11 -2.14 10.56 -12.38
CA GLN A 11 -3.50 11.11 -12.41
C GLN A 11 -4.48 10.28 -11.56
N SER A 12 -4.36 8.95 -11.60
CA SER A 12 -5.23 8.07 -10.81
C SER A 12 -5.00 8.23 -9.32
N VAL A 13 -3.74 8.33 -8.89
CA VAL A 13 -3.38 8.56 -7.48
C VAL A 13 -3.79 9.96 -7.04
N GLU A 14 -3.60 10.97 -7.88
CA GLU A 14 -4.06 12.34 -7.58
C GLU A 14 -5.58 12.41 -7.45
N HIS A 15 -6.33 11.75 -8.34
CA HIS A 15 -7.78 11.67 -8.26
C HIS A 15 -8.23 10.93 -6.99
N PHE A 16 -7.64 9.79 -6.69
CA PHE A 16 -7.92 9.02 -5.48
C PHE A 16 -7.68 9.87 -4.21
N ALA A 17 -6.51 10.51 -4.14
CA ALA A 17 -6.09 11.29 -2.98
C ALA A 17 -6.87 12.60 -2.78
N ASN A 18 -7.29 13.27 -3.86
CA ASN A 18 -7.89 14.60 -3.79
C ASN A 18 -9.40 14.63 -4.03
N GLN A 19 -9.97 13.65 -4.74
CA GLN A 19 -11.38 13.67 -5.17
C GLN A 19 -12.21 12.54 -4.56
N GLN A 20 -11.60 11.39 -4.29
CA GLN A 20 -12.33 10.23 -3.71
C GLN A 20 -12.22 10.18 -2.20
N ARG A 21 -11.05 10.53 -1.65
CA ARG A 21 -10.81 10.61 -0.21
C ARG A 21 -11.77 11.60 0.46
N GLN A 22 -12.44 11.16 1.52
CA GLN A 22 -13.28 12.03 2.35
C GLN A 22 -12.43 12.85 3.34
N PRO A 23 -12.90 14.03 3.80
CA PRO A 23 -12.12 14.90 4.69
C PRO A 23 -11.69 14.24 6.01
N GLU A 24 -12.49 13.32 6.54
CA GLU A 24 -12.21 12.55 7.75
C GLU A 24 -11.19 11.41 7.54
N GLU A 25 -10.85 11.11 6.29
CA GLU A 25 -10.00 9.98 5.95
C GLU A 25 -8.53 10.36 5.90
N THR A 26 -7.70 9.46 6.42
CA THR A 26 -6.25 9.49 6.26
C THR A 26 -5.87 8.82 4.95
N LEU A 27 -4.90 9.39 4.23
CA LEU A 27 -4.28 8.76 3.05
C LEU A 27 -3.04 8.00 3.48
N TYR A 28 -2.96 6.72 3.10
CA TYR A 28 -1.79 5.90 3.34
C TYR A 28 -1.23 5.31 2.04
N LEU A 29 0.05 4.99 2.08
CA LEU A 29 0.83 4.26 1.08
C LEU A 29 1.33 2.97 1.72
N LEU A 30 1.09 1.84 1.08
CA LEU A 30 1.63 0.56 1.51
C LEU A 30 2.87 0.21 0.69
N LEU A 31 3.97 -0.05 1.39
CA LEU A 31 5.26 -0.43 0.81
C LEU A 31 5.67 -1.82 1.25
N ASP A 32 6.29 -2.59 0.36
CA ASP A 32 6.87 -3.90 0.66
C ASP A 32 8.40 -3.89 0.50
N PRO A 33 9.16 -3.77 1.60
CA PRO A 33 10.62 -3.78 1.57
C PRO A 33 11.24 -5.06 1.04
N PHE A 34 10.49 -6.16 0.98
CA PHE A 34 10.97 -7.39 0.39
C PHE A 34 11.33 -7.22 -1.10
N ALA A 35 10.62 -6.34 -1.82
CA ALA A 35 10.92 -5.99 -3.21
C ALA A 35 12.22 -5.15 -3.36
N GLY A 36 12.70 -4.55 -2.27
CA GLY A 36 13.88 -3.69 -2.23
C GLY A 36 13.62 -2.24 -2.64
N CYS A 37 14.33 -1.32 -2.00
CA CYS A 37 14.36 0.10 -2.34
C CYS A 37 15.75 0.66 -2.01
N PRO A 38 16.42 1.40 -2.93
CA PRO A 38 17.71 2.00 -2.62
C PRO A 38 17.62 2.93 -1.39
N PRO A 39 18.57 2.87 -0.44
CA PRO A 39 18.52 3.68 0.79
C PRO A 39 18.41 5.19 0.55
N GLU A 40 19.00 5.68 -0.54
CA GLU A 40 18.97 7.08 -0.97
C GLU A 40 17.65 7.51 -1.64
N HIS A 41 16.77 6.54 -1.94
CA HIS A 41 15.52 6.83 -2.61
C HIS A 41 14.54 7.54 -1.65
N PRO A 42 13.80 8.58 -2.07
CA PRO A 42 12.90 9.31 -1.15
C PRO A 42 11.75 8.49 -0.59
N LEU A 43 11.45 7.32 -1.18
CA LEU A 43 10.47 6.36 -0.66
C LEU A 43 11.10 5.27 0.23
N ALA A 44 12.41 5.28 0.46
CA ALA A 44 13.03 4.37 1.42
C ALA A 44 12.43 4.63 2.81
N ILE A 45 12.13 3.56 3.56
CA ILE A 45 11.42 3.69 4.84
C ILE A 45 12.17 4.57 5.84
N ALA A 46 13.50 4.50 5.86
CA ALA A 46 14.32 5.38 6.70
C ALA A 46 14.12 6.86 6.32
N ALA A 47 14.23 7.19 5.03
CA ALA A 47 14.01 8.55 4.52
C ALA A 47 12.58 9.05 4.80
N LEU A 48 11.57 8.18 4.68
CA LEU A 48 10.18 8.50 4.98
C LEU A 48 9.97 8.78 6.47
N SER A 49 10.60 7.99 7.35
CA SER A 49 10.53 8.19 8.80
C SER A 49 11.18 9.51 9.22
N GLU A 50 12.28 9.89 8.56
CA GLU A 50 12.93 11.19 8.77
C GLU A 50 12.08 12.36 8.25
N ALA A 51 11.49 12.22 7.06
CA ALA A 51 10.75 13.30 6.40
C ALA A 51 9.35 13.55 7.00
N LEU A 52 8.65 12.49 7.42
CA LEU A 52 7.26 12.55 7.88
C LEU A 52 7.10 12.41 9.40
N GLY A 53 8.18 12.02 10.09
CA GLY A 53 8.14 11.60 11.49
C GLY A 53 7.93 10.10 11.63
N SER A 54 8.55 9.51 12.67
CA SER A 54 8.46 8.07 12.95
C SER A 54 7.04 7.56 13.17
N ASP A 55 6.12 8.40 13.64
CA ASP A 55 4.70 8.10 13.85
C ASP A 55 3.87 8.04 12.55
N ALA A 56 4.48 8.41 11.42
CA ALA A 56 3.87 8.29 10.10
C ALA A 56 4.12 6.91 9.47
N VAL A 57 5.00 6.08 10.03
CA VAL A 57 5.36 4.77 9.49
C VAL A 57 4.96 3.68 10.48
N THR A 58 4.03 2.82 10.09
CA THR A 58 3.60 1.68 10.89
C THR A 58 3.94 0.38 10.15
N ARG A 59 4.68 -0.52 10.80
CA ARG A 59 4.97 -1.85 10.23
C ARG A 59 3.77 -2.77 10.35
N VAL A 60 3.50 -3.54 9.31
CA VAL A 60 2.47 -4.58 9.28
C VAL A 60 3.12 -5.90 9.69
N ASP A 61 2.65 -6.50 10.79
CA ASP A 61 3.17 -7.79 11.24
C ASP A 61 2.99 -8.85 10.15
N CYS A 62 4.12 -9.35 9.65
CA CYS A 62 4.18 -10.41 8.66
C CYS A 62 5.10 -11.55 9.13
N SER A 63 5.22 -11.74 10.45
CA SER A 63 6.08 -12.76 11.07
C SER A 63 5.85 -14.18 10.57
N GLY A 64 4.64 -14.49 10.10
CA GLY A 64 4.34 -15.79 9.47
C GLY A 64 4.81 -15.94 8.01
N LEU A 65 5.20 -14.85 7.34
CA LEU A 65 5.75 -14.83 5.97
C LEU A 65 7.26 -14.62 5.98
N VAL A 66 7.72 -13.63 6.73
CA VAL A 66 9.11 -13.18 6.76
C VAL A 66 9.53 -12.99 8.21
N GLN A 67 10.65 -13.62 8.60
CA GLN A 67 11.13 -13.56 9.98
C GLN A 67 11.72 -12.19 10.35
N ASP A 68 12.33 -11.50 9.39
CA ASP A 68 12.97 -10.20 9.60
C ASP A 68 11.95 -9.04 9.58
N PRO A 69 11.75 -8.32 10.70
CA PRO A 69 10.85 -7.17 10.76
C PRO A 69 11.23 -6.00 9.86
N GLU A 70 12.50 -5.88 9.46
CA GLU A 70 12.92 -4.81 8.53
C GLU A 70 12.33 -5.05 7.13
N CYS A 71 12.10 -6.31 6.78
CA CYS A 71 11.46 -6.74 5.54
C CYS A 71 9.93 -6.68 5.59
N TRP A 72 9.31 -6.38 6.74
CA TRP A 72 7.86 -6.33 6.84
C TRP A 72 7.29 -5.13 6.08
N PRO A 73 6.09 -5.27 5.46
CA PRO A 73 5.42 -4.16 4.83
C PRO A 73 5.25 -2.97 5.76
N ALA A 74 5.29 -1.76 5.21
CA ALA A 74 5.13 -0.54 5.95
C ALA A 74 3.95 0.27 5.41
N LEU A 75 3.04 0.60 6.30
CA LEU A 75 1.95 1.52 6.06
C LEU A 75 2.40 2.94 6.41
N VAL A 76 2.51 3.80 5.40
CA VAL A 76 3.06 5.14 5.50
C VAL A 76 1.94 6.16 5.33
N ARG A 77 1.75 7.04 6.31
CA ARG A 77 0.74 8.10 6.27
C ARG A 77 1.20 9.25 5.37
N LEU A 78 0.54 9.41 4.22
CA LEU A 78 0.84 10.46 3.25
C LEU A 78 0.08 11.76 3.49
N ALA A 79 -1.06 11.71 4.19
CA ALA A 79 -1.79 12.89 4.64
C ALA A 79 -2.78 12.53 5.75
N LYS A 80 -2.90 13.38 6.76
CA LYS A 80 -3.89 13.27 7.84
C LYS A 80 -5.29 13.70 7.35
N PRO A 81 -6.35 13.45 8.13
CA PRO A 81 -7.67 13.99 7.85
C PRO A 81 -7.61 15.51 7.67
N GLY A 82 -8.23 16.01 6.60
CA GLY A 82 -8.25 17.44 6.24
C GLY A 82 -6.97 17.98 5.57
N ASP A 83 -5.85 17.27 5.64
CA ASP A 83 -4.59 17.72 5.04
C ASP A 83 -4.51 17.38 3.56
N ALA A 84 -3.82 18.24 2.79
CA ALA A 84 -3.50 17.95 1.40
C ALA A 84 -2.51 16.76 1.28
N PRO A 85 -2.60 15.93 0.23
CA PRO A 85 -1.63 14.87 -0.04
C PRO A 85 -0.21 15.42 -0.18
N THR A 86 0.76 14.74 0.43
CA THR A 86 2.19 15.07 0.25
C THR A 86 2.66 14.80 -1.18
N ALA A 87 3.76 15.44 -1.59
CA ALA A 87 4.42 15.20 -2.89
C ALA A 87 4.92 13.75 -3.08
N LEU A 88 4.92 12.95 -2.00
CA LEU A 88 5.23 11.53 -2.04
C LEU A 88 4.13 10.70 -2.73
N ALA A 89 2.88 11.18 -2.76
CA ALA A 89 1.80 10.51 -3.48
C ALA A 89 2.09 10.40 -5.00
N PRO A 90 2.31 11.50 -5.75
CA PRO A 90 2.67 11.39 -7.17
C PRO A 90 4.04 10.73 -7.41
N LEU A 91 4.99 10.85 -6.48
CA LEU A 91 6.27 10.14 -6.58
C LEU A 91 6.08 8.61 -6.52
N SER A 92 5.33 8.13 -5.52
CA SER A 92 5.00 6.70 -5.39
C SER A 92 4.25 6.17 -6.60
N ALA A 93 3.37 6.99 -7.22
CA ALA A 93 2.69 6.63 -8.46
C ALA A 93 3.69 6.44 -9.62
N THR A 94 4.69 7.30 -9.70
CA THR A 94 5.77 7.20 -10.70
C THR A 94 6.62 5.94 -10.48
N CYS A 95 6.90 5.58 -9.23
CA CYS A 95 7.62 4.34 -8.89
C CYS A 95 6.80 3.10 -9.26
N ALA A 96 5.54 3.04 -8.84
CA ALA A 96 4.61 1.97 -9.19
C ALA A 96 4.51 1.75 -10.71
N ALA A 97 4.43 2.84 -11.49
CA ALA A 97 4.40 2.73 -12.94
C ALA A 97 5.66 2.06 -13.50
N ARG A 98 6.85 2.35 -12.95
CA ARG A 98 8.11 1.69 -13.35
C ARG A 98 8.13 0.22 -12.97
N GLU A 99 7.43 -0.14 -11.90
CA GLU A 99 7.33 -1.50 -11.37
C GLU A 99 6.28 -2.35 -12.08
N SER A 100 5.44 -1.81 -12.98
CA SER A 100 4.33 -2.55 -13.61
C SER A 100 4.68 -3.85 -14.34
N ALA A 101 5.95 -4.04 -14.75
CA ALA A 101 6.44 -5.27 -15.36
C ALA A 101 7.43 -6.03 -14.47
N ALA A 102 7.63 -5.57 -13.23
CA ALA A 102 8.54 -6.18 -12.27
C ALA A 102 7.88 -7.41 -11.62
N THR A 103 8.71 -8.39 -11.27
CA THR A 103 8.27 -9.56 -10.51
C THR A 103 7.83 -9.19 -9.09
N TRP A 104 8.48 -8.18 -8.50
CA TRP A 104 8.23 -7.70 -7.15
C TRP A 104 7.94 -6.20 -7.19
N HIS A 105 6.99 -5.76 -6.38
CA HIS A 105 6.52 -4.38 -6.35
C HIS A 105 6.82 -3.80 -4.98
N TYR A 106 7.63 -2.73 -4.94
CA TYR A 106 7.89 -2.02 -3.70
C TYR A 106 6.68 -1.18 -3.31
N VAL A 107 5.99 -0.58 -4.29
CA VAL A 107 4.72 0.11 -4.06
C VAL A 107 3.58 -0.87 -4.22
N CYS A 108 2.89 -1.20 -3.12
CA CYS A 108 1.80 -2.17 -3.13
C CYS A 108 0.42 -1.51 -3.35
N GLY A 109 0.29 -0.24 -3.00
CA GLY A 109 -0.91 0.55 -3.27
C GLY A 109 -1.13 1.70 -2.30
N TRP A 110 -2.22 2.40 -2.52
CA TRP A 110 -2.71 3.50 -1.69
C TRP A 110 -4.04 3.13 -1.07
N LEU A 111 -4.27 3.58 0.15
CA LEU A 111 -5.53 3.30 0.85
C LEU A 111 -6.03 4.52 1.61
N THR A 112 -7.35 4.61 1.76
CA THR A 112 -7.99 5.61 2.63
C THR A 112 -8.78 4.92 3.74
N SER A 113 -8.75 5.53 4.92
CA SER A 113 -9.50 5.04 6.08
C SER A 113 -9.66 6.16 7.12
N ASP A 114 -10.77 6.11 7.85
CA ASP A 114 -11.02 6.91 9.05
C ASP A 114 -10.63 6.16 10.34
N GLN A 115 -10.08 4.96 10.23
CA GLN A 115 -9.70 4.12 11.36
C GLN A 115 -8.25 4.37 11.81
N PRO A 116 -7.91 4.07 13.08
CA PRO A 116 -6.53 4.08 13.56
C PRO A 116 -5.62 3.17 12.75
N VAL A 117 -4.38 3.63 12.50
CA VAL A 117 -3.38 2.93 11.69
C VAL A 117 -3.08 1.50 12.19
N ASP A 118 -3.09 1.29 13.52
CA ASP A 118 -2.83 -0.02 14.11
C ASP A 118 -3.92 -1.03 13.75
N LEU A 119 -5.19 -0.60 13.68
CA LEU A 119 -6.30 -1.47 13.25
C LEU A 119 -6.18 -1.83 11.77
N ILE A 120 -5.74 -0.89 10.94
CA ILE A 120 -5.51 -1.14 9.52
C ILE A 120 -4.36 -2.13 9.34
N ALA A 121 -3.23 -1.90 10.01
CA ALA A 121 -2.07 -2.78 9.94
C ALA A 121 -2.40 -4.20 10.44
N GLN A 122 -3.12 -4.31 11.57
CA GLN A 122 -3.58 -5.59 12.09
C GLN A 122 -4.52 -6.29 11.11
N HIS A 123 -5.45 -5.55 10.48
CA HIS A 123 -6.35 -6.13 9.48
C HIS A 123 -5.58 -6.67 8.27
N ILE A 124 -4.64 -5.91 7.71
CA ILE A 124 -3.80 -6.36 6.58
C ILE A 124 -3.02 -7.63 6.96
N SER A 125 -2.43 -7.65 8.16
CA SER A 125 -1.73 -8.83 8.69
C SER A 125 -2.65 -10.05 8.77
N GLN A 126 -3.85 -9.88 9.34
CA GLN A 126 -4.85 -10.94 9.45
C GLN A 126 -5.32 -11.45 8.09
N GLN A 127 -5.53 -10.58 7.10
CA GLN A 127 -5.93 -11.01 5.76
C GLN A 127 -4.84 -11.85 5.08
N CYS A 128 -3.56 -11.54 5.32
CA CYS A 128 -2.48 -12.38 4.83
C CYS A 128 -2.55 -13.80 5.42
N GLN A 129 -2.88 -13.90 6.71
CA GLN A 129 -3.10 -15.18 7.40
C GLN A 129 -4.38 -15.88 6.93
N VAL A 130 -5.54 -15.23 6.91
CA VAL A 130 -6.84 -15.89 6.63
C VAL A 130 -6.90 -16.51 5.23
N LEU A 131 -6.22 -15.92 4.24
CA LEU A 131 -6.11 -16.48 2.88
C LEU A 131 -5.04 -17.59 2.77
N HIS A 132 -4.84 -18.35 3.86
CA HIS A 132 -4.09 -19.60 3.88
C HIS A 132 -4.61 -20.55 2.80
N GLN A 133 -3.69 -21.03 1.95
CA GLN A 133 -3.94 -22.27 1.23
C GLN A 133 -3.74 -23.45 2.20
N PRO A 134 -4.45 -24.58 2.04
CA PRO A 134 -4.09 -25.79 2.76
C PRO A 134 -2.66 -26.19 2.35
N GLU A 135 -1.95 -26.81 3.29
CA GLU A 135 -0.61 -27.39 3.07
C GLU A 135 -0.54 -28.11 1.71
N PRO A 136 0.57 -27.95 0.96
CA PRO A 136 1.88 -27.43 1.40
C PRO A 136 2.09 -25.92 1.19
N HIS A 137 1.05 -25.14 0.90
CA HIS A 137 1.21 -23.74 0.49
C HIS A 137 0.91 -22.77 1.64
N GLY A 138 1.90 -21.95 2.01
CA GLY A 138 1.90 -21.08 3.20
C GLY A 138 0.99 -19.86 3.16
N ILE A 139 1.31 -18.85 3.99
CA ILE A 139 0.60 -17.57 4.10
C ILE A 139 0.65 -16.83 2.74
N THR A 140 -0.41 -16.10 2.39
CA THR A 140 -0.50 -15.33 1.14
C THR A 140 -0.27 -13.85 1.41
N ALA A 141 0.71 -13.20 0.77
CA ALA A 141 0.89 -11.75 0.87
C ALA A 141 -0.21 -11.02 0.09
N TRP A 142 -1.38 -10.86 0.71
CA TRP A 142 -2.59 -10.34 0.09
C TRP A 142 -2.45 -8.90 -0.41
N PHE A 143 -1.53 -8.14 0.18
CA PHE A 143 -1.25 -6.76 -0.21
C PHE A 143 -0.56 -6.60 -1.58
N GLU A 144 -0.08 -7.68 -2.21
CA GLU A 144 0.54 -7.58 -3.53
C GLU A 144 -0.48 -7.04 -4.56
N PRO A 145 -0.06 -6.10 -5.44
CA PRO A 145 -0.96 -5.45 -6.39
C PRO A 145 -1.86 -6.41 -7.19
N VAL A 146 -1.25 -7.46 -7.77
CA VAL A 146 -1.96 -8.46 -8.59
C VAL A 146 -3.01 -9.22 -7.76
N ARG A 147 -2.72 -9.55 -6.50
CA ARG A 147 -3.66 -10.27 -5.65
C ARG A 147 -4.83 -9.40 -5.25
N LEU A 148 -4.60 -8.11 -4.99
CA LEU A 148 -5.67 -7.14 -4.73
C LEU A 148 -6.55 -6.90 -5.96
N ALA A 149 -5.94 -6.79 -7.14
CA ALA A 149 -6.65 -6.68 -8.41
C ALA A 149 -7.58 -7.88 -8.65
N LEU A 150 -7.04 -9.09 -8.46
CA LEU A 150 -7.79 -10.34 -8.57
C LEU A 150 -8.90 -10.44 -7.52
N LEU A 151 -8.63 -10.05 -6.26
CA LEU A 151 -9.64 -10.04 -5.20
C LEU A 151 -10.81 -9.12 -5.57
N ARG A 152 -10.53 -7.90 -6.05
CA ARG A 152 -11.56 -6.95 -6.46
C ARG A 152 -12.37 -7.46 -7.65
N ALA A 153 -11.72 -8.15 -8.59
CA ALA A 153 -12.40 -8.74 -9.74
C ALA A 153 -13.28 -9.94 -9.37
N THR A 154 -12.96 -10.64 -8.26
CA THR A 154 -13.62 -11.90 -7.89
C THR A 154 -14.68 -11.74 -6.80
N LEU A 155 -14.54 -10.76 -5.91
CA LEU A 155 -15.46 -10.56 -4.79
C LEU A 155 -16.53 -9.51 -5.08
N LYS A 156 -17.80 -9.92 -4.98
CA LYS A 156 -18.96 -9.01 -5.03
C LYS A 156 -19.02 -8.04 -3.85
N ASN A 157 -18.47 -8.43 -2.69
CA ASN A 157 -18.44 -7.66 -1.44
C ASN A 157 -17.00 -7.44 -0.98
N ALA A 158 -16.12 -6.94 -1.85
CA ALA A 158 -14.72 -6.67 -1.51
C ALA A 158 -14.59 -5.84 -0.21
N GLY A 159 -15.53 -4.93 0.08
CA GLY A 159 -15.55 -4.11 1.30
C GLY A 159 -15.48 -4.89 2.62
N GLU A 160 -16.07 -6.08 2.73
CA GLU A 160 -15.98 -6.90 3.95
C GLU A 160 -14.58 -7.51 4.13
N VAL A 161 -13.88 -7.78 3.03
CA VAL A 161 -12.49 -8.28 3.03
C VAL A 161 -11.49 -7.14 3.17
N LEU A 162 -11.82 -5.95 2.67
CA LEU A 162 -11.06 -4.72 2.85
C LEU A 162 -11.16 -4.17 4.30
N GLY A 163 -12.17 -4.59 5.08
CA GLY A 163 -12.27 -4.28 6.51
C GLY A 163 -12.20 -2.78 6.80
N PRO A 164 -11.38 -2.31 7.78
CA PRO A 164 -11.33 -0.89 8.14
C PRO A 164 -10.88 0.03 7.00
N ILE A 165 -10.45 -0.52 5.87
CA ILE A 165 -10.06 0.24 4.68
C ILE A 165 -11.30 0.59 3.87
N ARG A 166 -11.56 1.89 3.73
CA ARG A 166 -12.72 2.40 3.00
C ARG A 166 -12.53 2.28 1.49
N SER A 167 -11.34 2.60 1.01
CA SER A 167 -10.99 2.48 -0.41
C SER A 167 -9.54 2.05 -0.60
N TRP A 168 -9.31 1.23 -1.62
CA TRP A 168 -7.97 0.81 -2.04
C TRP A 168 -7.75 1.18 -3.51
N LEU A 169 -6.61 1.81 -3.79
CA LEU A 169 -6.07 1.97 -5.12
C LEU A 169 -4.82 1.11 -5.25
N HIS A 170 -4.89 0.08 -6.08
CA HIS A 170 -3.74 -0.73 -6.45
C HIS A 170 -2.99 -0.09 -7.63
N PRO A 171 -1.70 -0.37 -7.78
CA PRO A 171 -0.99 -0.02 -8.99
C PRO A 171 -1.33 -1.01 -10.11
N ASP A 172 -2.41 -0.72 -10.82
CA ASP A 172 -2.83 -1.45 -12.02
C ASP A 172 -2.84 -0.50 -13.22
N GLY A 173 -2.43 -1.00 -14.38
CA GLY A 173 -2.47 -0.27 -15.64
C GLY A 173 -3.88 -0.12 -16.16
#